data_AF-A0A949CLA4-F1
#
_entry.id   AF-A0A949CLA4-F1
#
_cell.length_a   1.000
_cell.length_b   1.000
_cell.length_c   1.000
_cell.angle_alpha   90.00
_cell.angle_beta   90.00
_cell.angle_gamma   90.00
#
_symmetry.space_group_name_H-M   'P 1'
#
loop_
_entity.id
_entity.type
_entity.pdbx_description
1 polymer ?
#
loop_
_entity_poly.entity_id
_entity_poly.type
_entity_poly.pdbx_seq_one_letter_code
_entity_poly.pdbx_strand_id
1 'polypeptide(L)' 'DSIARLPDEYREVIILRHIHGLAFNDIGLRLNKTSGAVRMIWMRAIEKLRESAASSTGS' A
#
# COMPACT_ATOMS: atom_id res chain seq x y z
N ASP A 1 -12.41 -6.32 -4.95
CA ASP A 1 -11.15 -6.88 -5.49
C ASP A 1 -10.05 -5.83 -5.81
N SER A 2 -10.09 -4.62 -5.23
CA SER A 2 -9.23 -3.50 -5.66
C SER A 2 -7.76 -3.61 -5.25
N ILE A 3 -7.44 -4.37 -4.19
CA ILE A 3 -6.07 -4.61 -3.72
C ILE A 3 -5.31 -5.55 -4.67
N ALA A 4 -5.99 -6.51 -5.30
CA ALA A 4 -5.37 -7.43 -6.25
C ALA A 4 -4.85 -6.71 -7.51
N ARG A 5 -5.42 -5.54 -7.84
CA ARG A 5 -5.03 -4.73 -9.01
C ARG A 5 -3.89 -3.75 -8.74
N LEU A 6 -3.43 -3.64 -7.49
CA LEU A 6 -2.28 -2.80 -7.16
C LEU A 6 -0.98 -3.41 -7.69
N PRO A 7 0.02 -2.57 -8.04
CA PRO A 7 1.40 -3.04 -8.21
C PRO A 7 1.85 -3.85 -6.98
N ASP A 8 2.68 -4.86 -7.20
CA ASP A 8 3.07 -5.81 -6.14
C ASP A 8 3.68 -5.11 -4.92
N GLU A 9 4.54 -4.12 -5.14
CA GLU A 9 5.16 -3.33 -4.07
C GLU A 9 4.12 -2.57 -3.22
N TYR A 10 3.03 -2.10 -3.84
CA TYR A 10 1.96 -1.39 -3.14
C TYR A 10 1.12 -2.36 -2.32
N ARG A 11 0.81 -3.53 -2.92
CA ARG A 11 0.07 -4.61 -2.27
C ARG A 11 0.83 -5.10 -1.03
N GLU A 12 2.12 -5.35 -1.16
CA GLU A 12 2.95 -5.86 -0.08
C GLU A 12 3.02 -4.88 1.10
N VAL A 13 3.22 -3.57 0.83
CA VAL A 13 3.21 -2.55 1.88
C VAL A 13 1.85 -2.45 2.58
N ILE A 14 0.74 -2.57 1.84
CA ILE A 14 -0.62 -2.58 2.42
C ILE A 14 -0.84 -3.80 3.32
N ILE A 15 -0.46 -5.00 2.85
CA ILE A 15 -0.58 -6.24 3.61
C ILE A 15 0.24 -6.17 4.90
N LEU A 16 1.52 -5.80 4.81
CA LEU A 16 2.40 -5.73 5.97
C LEU A 16 1.92 -4.68 7.00
N ARG A 17 1.42 -3.53 6.54
CA ARG A 17 0.98 -2.45 7.43
C ARG A 17 -0.36 -2.72 8.11
N HIS A 18 -1.34 -3.25 7.37
CA HIS A 18 -2.73 -3.34 7.83
C HIS A 18 -3.15 -4.75 8.24
N ILE A 19 -2.60 -5.79 7.60
CA ILE A 19 -2.90 -7.18 7.95
C ILE A 19 -1.94 -7.69 9.03
N HIS A 20 -0.64 -7.44 8.87
CA HIS A 20 0.36 -7.84 9.85
C HIS A 20 0.65 -6.79 10.93
N GLY A 21 0.11 -5.57 10.80
CA GLY A 21 0.25 -4.51 11.81
C GLY A 21 1.67 -3.96 11.98
N LEU A 22 2.58 -4.20 11.03
CA LEU A 22 3.98 -3.78 11.15
C LEU A 22 4.13 -2.25 11.06
N ALA A 23 5.08 -1.71 11.81
CA ALA A 23 5.46 -0.30 11.67
C ALA A 23 6.26 -0.08 10.37
N PHE A 24 6.26 1.16 9.85
CA PHE A 24 6.99 1.48 8.62
C PHE A 24 8.49 1.18 8.69
N ASN A 25 9.09 1.23 9.89
CA ASN A 25 10.48 0.85 10.08
C ASN A 25 10.71 -0.66 9.84
N ASP A 26 9.87 -1.50 10.44
CA ASP A 26 9.98 -2.97 10.30
C ASP A 26 9.71 -3.42 8.86
N ILE A 27 8.75 -2.77 8.20
CA ILE A 27 8.49 -2.98 6.78
C ILE A 27 9.71 -2.56 5.94
N GLY A 28 10.33 -1.41 6.28
CA GLY A 28 11.54 -0.94 5.62
C GLY A 28 12.68 -1.95 5.71
N LEU A 29 12.93 -2.49 6.91
CA LEU A 29 13.93 -3.54 7.11
C LEU A 29 13.64 -4.78 6.25
N ARG A 30 12.37 -5.23 6.22
CA ARG A 30 11.96 -6.42 5.44
C ARG A 30 12.11 -6.24 3.94
N LEU A 31 11.79 -5.04 3.44
CA LEU A 31 11.81 -4.74 2.00
C LEU A 31 13.14 -4.12 1.54
N ASN A 32 14.14 -4.05 2.41
CA ASN A 32 15.42 -3.37 2.18
C ASN A 32 15.23 -1.92 1.69
N LYS A 33 14.39 -1.16 2.38
CA LYS A 33 14.02 0.23 2.10
C LYS A 33 14.05 1.09 3.36
N THR A 34 14.16 2.39 3.19
CA THR A 34 13.98 3.32 4.31
C THR A 34 12.52 3.41 4.73
N SER A 35 12.26 3.67 6.01
CA SER A 35 10.89 3.89 6.52
C SER A 35 10.16 5.03 5.79
N GLY A 36 10.90 6.07 5.36
CA GLY A 36 10.38 7.16 4.54
C GLY A 36 9.93 6.70 3.15
N ALA A 37 10.72 5.87 2.46
CA ALA A 37 10.34 5.29 1.18
C ALA A 37 9.08 4.42 1.29
N VAL A 38 8.99 3.59 2.34
CA VAL A 38 7.79 2.78 2.61
C VAL A 38 6.56 3.66 2.86
N ARG A 39 6.70 4.77 3.60
CA ARG A 39 5.60 5.73 3.81
C ARG A 39 5.13 6.34 2.49
N MET A 40 6.04 6.70 1.59
CA MET A 40 5.68 7.22 0.26
C MET A 40 4.94 6.19 -0.58
N ILE A 41 5.43 4.94 -0.60
CA ILE A 41 4.76 3.82 -1.28
C ILE A 41 3.35 3.62 -0.72
N TRP A 42 3.22 3.61 0.61
CA TRP A 42 1.93 3.46 1.28
C TRP A 42 0.94 4.57 0.91
N MET A 43 1.36 5.84 0.91
CA MET A 43 0.49 6.95 0.52
C MET A 43 -0.01 6.81 -0.92
N ARG A 44 0.87 6.44 -1.86
CA ARG A 44 0.51 6.19 -3.28
C ARG A 44 -0.43 5.00 -3.42
N ALA A 45 -0.23 3.94 -2.64
CA ALA A 45 -1.12 2.77 -2.63
C ALA A 45 -2.53 3.14 -2.17
N ILE A 46 -2.65 3.93 -1.09
CA ILE A 46 -3.95 4.41 -0.59
C ILE A 46 -4.65 5.32 -1.62
N GLU A 47 -3.92 6.23 -2.26
CA GLU A 47 -4.47 7.08 -3.33
C GLU A 47 -5.03 6.24 -4.49
N LYS A 48 -4.28 5.24 -4.96
CA LYS A 48 -4.71 4.33 -6.04
C LYS A 48 -5.97 3.54 -5.68
N LEU A 49 -6.10 3.11 -4.43
CA LEU A 49 -7.30 2.44 -3.93
C LEU A 49 -8.51 3.38 -3.91
N ARG A 50 -8.30 4.65 -3.50
CA ARG A 50 -9.36 5.68 -3.49
C ARG A 50 -9.85 5.99 -4.91
N GLU A 51 -8.93 6.16 -5.88
CA GLU A 51 -9.26 6.33 -7.29
C GLU A 51 -10.12 5.17 -7.82
N SER A 52 -9.72 3.94 -7.50
CA SER A 52 -10.42 2.73 -7.95
C SER A 52 -11.82 2.58 -7.33
N ALA A 53 -12.00 3.06 -6.10
CA ALA A 53 -13.32 3.06 -5.45
C ALA A 53 -14.24 4.16 -6.03
N ALA A 54 -13.69 5.33 -6.32
CA ALA A 54 -14.44 6.45 -6.91
C ALA A 54 -14.91 6.15 -8.34
N SER A 55 -14.11 5.46 -9.16
CA SER A 55 -14.47 5.08 -10.53
C SER A 55 -15.53 3.97 -10.61
N SER A 56 -15.88 3.33 -9.49
CA SER A 56 -16.86 2.22 -9.42
C SER A 56 -18.27 2.67 -9.00
N THR A 57 -18.46 3.96 -8.65
CA THR A 57 -19.73 4.49 -8.10
C THR A 57 -20.47 5.40 -9.10
N GLY A 58 -20.08 5.39 -10.38
CA GLY A 58 -20.69 6.20 -11.42
C GLY A 58 -20.78 5.44 -12.74
N SER A 59 -21.62 4.41 -12.78
CA SER A 59 -22.14 3.78 -14.00
C SER A 59 -23.42 3.02 -13.67
#